data_AF-A0A529NGQ3-F1
#
_entry.id   AF-A0A529NGQ3-F1
#
_cell.length_a   1.000
_cell.length_b   1.000
_cell.length_c   1.000
_cell.angle_alpha   90.00
_cell.angle_beta   90.00
_cell.angle_gamma   90.00
#
_symmetry.space_group_name_H-M   'P 1'
#
loop_
_entity.id
_entity.type
_entity.pdbx_description
1 polymer ?
#
loop_
_entity_poly.entity_id
_entity_poly.type
_entity_poly.pdbx_seq_one_letter_code
_entity_poly.pdbx_strand_id
1 'polypeptide(L)'
;PKAFGFRLHEGWGKAAFWFTLLGFILVFLPLYIVGLQGMTRRLQHIEIDPWVPWLIVAACGILVMIVGAACQITQLVVSIRHRDELRDETGDPWDGRSLEWSTSSPPPSFNFARLPHVAGEEAYWTIK
;
A
#
# COMPACT_ATOMS: atom_id res chain seq x y z
N PRO A 1 1.63 -0.43 12.75
CA PRO A 1 1.43 -0.47 14.22
C PRO A 1 1.92 -1.76 14.86
N LYS A 2 1.31 -2.92 14.55
CA LYS A 2 1.64 -4.17 15.24
C LYS A 2 3.13 -4.53 15.21
N ALA A 3 3.79 -4.42 14.07
CA ALA A 3 5.20 -4.80 13.95
C ALA A 3 6.18 -3.84 14.66
N PHE A 4 5.90 -2.54 14.69
CA PHE A 4 6.88 -1.51 15.08
C PHE A 4 6.42 -0.57 16.21
N GLY A 5 5.20 -0.74 16.72
CA GLY A 5 4.63 0.07 17.80
C GLY A 5 4.09 1.45 17.40
N PHE A 6 4.10 1.83 16.11
CA PHE A 6 3.55 3.11 15.65
C PHE A 6 2.75 3.00 14.34
N ARG A 7 1.87 3.96 14.08
CA ARG A 7 1.07 4.07 12.86
C ARG A 7 1.83 4.82 11.76
N LEU A 8 1.51 4.51 10.52
CA LEU A 8 2.04 5.30 9.40
C LEU A 8 1.24 6.60 9.26
N HIS A 9 1.90 7.63 8.75
CA HIS A 9 1.28 8.93 8.52
C HIS A 9 0.21 8.82 7.42
N GLU A 10 -1.03 9.14 7.77
CA GLU A 10 -2.22 8.94 6.93
C GLU A 10 -2.20 9.81 5.66
N GLY A 11 -1.82 11.10 5.79
CA GLY A 11 -1.80 12.03 4.65
C GLY A 11 -0.89 11.58 3.51
N TRP A 12 0.37 11.25 3.81
CA TRP A 12 1.30 10.69 2.84
C TRP A 12 0.88 9.32 2.30
N GLY A 13 0.23 8.47 3.12
CA GLY A 13 -0.34 7.20 2.65
C GLY A 13 -1.45 7.39 1.63
N LYS A 14 -2.37 8.32 1.87
CA LYS A 14 -3.43 8.69 0.92
C LYS A 14 -2.85 9.27 -0.37
N ALA A 15 -1.83 10.13 -0.28
CA ALA A 15 -1.15 10.67 -1.45
C ALA A 15 -0.48 9.54 -2.27
N ALA A 16 0.26 8.66 -1.62
CA ALA A 16 0.90 7.50 -2.27
C ALA A 16 -0.13 6.60 -2.97
N PHE A 17 -1.26 6.32 -2.32
CA PHE A 17 -2.37 5.57 -2.91
C PHE A 17 -2.91 6.23 -4.17
N TRP A 18 -3.30 7.51 -4.12
CA TRP A 18 -3.92 8.19 -5.26
C TRP A 18 -2.97 8.33 -6.45
N PHE A 19 -1.71 8.71 -6.22
CA PHE A 19 -0.72 8.80 -7.30
C PHE A 19 -0.44 7.42 -7.91
N THR A 20 -0.33 6.37 -7.10
CA THR A 20 -0.10 5.02 -7.62
C THR A 20 -1.31 4.52 -8.42
N LEU A 21 -2.53 4.73 -7.93
CA LEU A 21 -3.76 4.32 -8.63
C LEU A 21 -3.94 5.06 -9.96
N LEU A 22 -3.83 6.38 -9.95
CA LEU A 22 -3.96 7.20 -11.16
C LEU A 22 -2.84 6.90 -12.15
N GLY A 23 -1.61 6.76 -11.66
CA GLY A 23 -0.47 6.34 -12.47
C GLY A 23 -0.69 4.97 -13.11
N PHE A 24 -1.18 3.99 -12.34
CA PHE A 24 -1.50 2.66 -12.86
C PHE A 24 -2.52 2.72 -13.99
N ILE A 25 -3.63 3.46 -13.82
CA ILE A 25 -4.64 3.60 -14.87
C ILE A 25 -4.04 4.25 -16.12
N LEU A 26 -3.24 5.32 -15.96
CA LEU A 26 -2.59 6.01 -17.07
C LEU A 26 -1.54 5.15 -17.79
N VAL A 27 -0.86 4.24 -17.10
CA VAL A 27 0.09 3.32 -17.72
C VAL A 27 -0.64 2.23 -18.48
N PHE A 28 -1.55 1.52 -17.81
CA PHE A 28 -2.04 0.24 -18.33
C PHE A 28 -3.26 0.38 -19.24
N LEU A 29 -4.08 1.41 -19.09
CA LEU A 29 -5.24 1.62 -19.96
C LEU A 29 -4.84 1.89 -21.43
N PRO A 30 -3.86 2.77 -21.73
CA PRO A 30 -3.37 2.94 -23.10
C PRO A 30 -2.77 1.66 -23.69
N LEU A 31 -2.13 0.83 -22.86
CA LEU A 31 -1.54 -0.44 -23.30
C LEU A 31 -2.60 -1.44 -23.81
N TYR A 32 -3.80 -1.42 -23.24
CA TYR A 32 -4.92 -2.19 -23.82
C TYR A 32 -5.29 -1.69 -25.22
N ILE A 33 -5.32 -0.38 -25.42
CA ILE A 33 -5.70 0.22 -26.71
C ILE A 33 -4.68 -0.16 -27.79
N VAL A 34 -3.38 0.03 -27.54
CA VAL A 34 -2.34 -0.34 -28.52
C VAL A 34 -2.26 -1.86 -28.73
N GLY A 35 -2.53 -2.65 -27.69
CA GLY A 35 -2.64 -4.11 -27.81
C GLY A 35 -3.77 -4.53 -28.76
N LEU A 36 -4.93 -3.88 -28.67
CA LEU A 36 -6.06 -4.09 -29.60
C LEU A 36 -5.77 -3.59 -31.02
N GLN A 37 -4.90 -2.59 -31.16
CA GLN A 37 -4.39 -2.12 -32.46
C GLN A 37 -3.30 -3.03 -33.04
N GLY A 38 -2.97 -4.15 -32.38
CA GLY A 38 -2.03 -5.15 -32.89
C GLY A 38 -0.58 -4.97 -32.43
N MET A 39 -0.29 -4.08 -31.48
CA MET A 39 1.05 -3.95 -30.91
C MET A 39 1.41 -5.23 -30.15
N THR A 40 2.43 -5.95 -30.63
CA THR A 40 2.92 -7.17 -29.98
C THR A 40 3.92 -6.85 -28.87
N ARG A 41 4.09 -7.80 -27.95
CA ARG A 41 5.03 -7.67 -26.82
C ARG A 41 6.49 -7.69 -27.29
N ARG A 42 7.37 -7.01 -26.53
CA ARG A 42 8.85 -7.09 -26.65
C ARG A 42 9.41 -6.59 -27.99
N LEU A 43 8.79 -5.57 -28.57
CA LEU A 43 9.35 -4.85 -29.71
C LEU A 43 10.52 -3.96 -29.25
N GLN A 44 11.63 -3.99 -29.99
CA GLN A 44 12.79 -3.13 -29.71
C GLN A 44 12.62 -1.72 -30.30
N HIS A 45 11.86 -1.59 -31.39
CA HIS A 45 11.59 -0.33 -32.08
C HIS A 45 10.10 -0.22 -32.39
N ILE A 46 9.61 1.01 -32.48
CA ILE A 46 8.21 1.32 -32.75
C ILE A 46 8.15 2.14 -34.02
N GLU A 47 7.64 1.51 -35.08
CA GLU A 47 7.61 2.08 -36.44
C GLU A 47 6.20 2.56 -36.85
N ILE A 48 5.20 2.35 -35.99
CA ILE A 48 3.79 2.63 -36.28
C ILE A 48 3.34 3.90 -35.53
N ASP A 49 3.21 5.00 -36.27
CA ASP A 49 2.87 6.33 -35.73
C ASP A 49 1.62 6.38 -34.84
N PRO A 50 0.51 5.66 -35.15
CA PRO A 50 -0.69 5.65 -34.30
C PRO A 50 -0.49 5.14 -32.86
N TRP A 51 0.56 4.36 -32.58
CA TRP A 51 0.82 3.84 -31.23
C TRP A 51 1.53 4.85 -30.33
N VAL A 52 2.28 5.78 -30.93
CA VAL A 52 3.16 6.72 -30.22
C VAL A 52 2.40 7.58 -29.20
N PRO A 53 1.24 8.19 -29.51
CA PRO A 53 0.51 9.01 -28.53
C PRO A 53 0.12 8.23 -27.28
N TRP A 54 -0.35 6.98 -27.43
CA TRP A 54 -0.76 6.14 -26.32
C TRP A 54 0.42 5.73 -25.43
N LEU A 55 1.59 5.50 -26.03
CA LEU A 55 2.81 5.18 -25.31
C LEU A 55 3.38 6.39 -24.57
N ILE A 56 3.21 7.60 -25.11
CA ILE A 56 3.54 8.85 -24.39
C ILE A 56 2.64 9.00 -23.17
N VAL A 57 1.33 8.75 -23.29
CA VAL A 57 0.41 8.75 -22.14
C VAL A 57 0.84 7.72 -21.08
N ALA A 58 1.21 6.52 -21.51
CA ALA A 58 1.71 5.50 -20.60
C ALA A 58 3.02 5.93 -19.91
N ALA A 59 3.95 6.57 -20.63
CA ALA A 59 5.17 7.12 -20.06
C ALA A 59 4.88 8.22 -19.01
N CYS A 60 3.92 9.12 -19.28
CA CYS A 60 3.45 10.09 -18.30
C CYS A 60 2.87 9.39 -17.06
N GLY A 61 2.12 8.29 -17.23
CA GLY A 61 1.64 7.46 -16.13
C GLY A 61 2.76 6.91 -15.26
N ILE A 62 3.89 6.50 -15.86
CA ILE A 62 5.08 6.04 -15.12
C ILE A 62 5.64 7.17 -14.25
N LEU A 63 5.72 8.40 -14.77
CA LEU A 63 6.17 9.55 -13.98
C LEU A 63 5.26 9.80 -12.77
N VAL A 64 3.95 9.67 -12.94
CA VAL A 64 2.98 9.76 -11.84
C VAL A 64 3.17 8.65 -10.81
N MET A 65 3.46 7.41 -11.25
CA MET A 65 3.78 6.30 -10.35
C MET A 65 5.09 6.53 -9.58
N ILE A 66 6.11 7.13 -10.20
CA ILE A 66 7.36 7.51 -9.52
C ILE A 66 7.07 8.50 -8.38
N VAL A 67 6.19 9.48 -8.61
CA VAL A 67 5.72 10.39 -7.55
C VAL A 67 5.01 9.63 -6.44
N GLY A 68 4.15 8.66 -6.79
CA GLY A 68 3.50 7.77 -5.80
C GLY A 68 4.50 6.99 -4.95
N ALA A 69 5.54 6.42 -5.57
CA ALA A 69 6.62 5.72 -4.86
C ALA A 69 7.42 6.68 -3.96
N ALA A 70 7.70 7.90 -4.43
CA ALA A 70 8.36 8.93 -3.62
C ALA A 70 7.49 9.33 -2.41
N CYS A 71 6.17 9.46 -2.57
CA CYS A 71 5.24 9.67 -1.46
C CYS A 71 5.27 8.51 -0.46
N GLN A 72 5.35 7.26 -0.93
CA GLN A 72 5.45 6.08 -0.07
C GLN A 72 6.75 6.08 0.76
N ILE A 73 7.88 6.40 0.14
CA ILE A 73 9.17 6.54 0.84
C ILE A 73 9.07 7.68 1.87
N THR A 74 8.51 8.82 1.48
CA THR A 74 8.31 9.97 2.37
C THR A 74 7.41 9.61 3.55
N GLN A 75 6.34 8.85 3.32
CA GLN A 75 5.47 8.32 4.38
C GLN A 75 6.29 7.55 5.42
N LEU A 76 7.14 6.61 4.97
CA LEU A 76 7.97 5.82 5.88
C LEU A 76 8.94 6.69 6.67
N VAL A 77 9.67 7.60 6.01
CA VAL A 77 10.64 8.49 6.66
C VAL A 77 9.97 9.39 7.71
N VAL A 78 8.87 10.05 7.34
CA VAL A 78 8.12 10.94 8.25
C VAL A 78 7.53 10.16 9.42
N SER A 79 7.00 8.96 9.18
CA SER A 79 6.39 8.13 10.23
C SER A 79 7.43 7.62 11.23
N ILE A 80 8.62 7.22 10.75
CA ILE A 80 9.73 6.80 11.61
C ILE A 80 10.25 7.98 12.43
N ARG A 81 10.34 9.17 11.82
CA ARG A 81 10.81 10.39 12.50
C ARG A 81 9.85 10.86 13.60
N HIS A 82 8.54 10.75 13.38
CA HIS A 82 7.49 11.14 14.34
C HIS A 82 6.87 9.92 15.05
N ARG A 83 7.66 8.85 15.23
CA ARG A 83 7.15 7.57 15.80
C ARG A 83 6.55 7.72 17.20
N ASP A 84 7.08 8.66 17.98
CA ASP A 84 6.66 8.87 19.36
C ASP A 84 5.26 9.51 19.41
N GLU A 85 4.94 10.40 18.47
CA GLU A 85 3.61 11.01 18.30
C GLU A 85 2.59 10.03 17.68
N LEU A 86 3.07 9.12 16.83
CA LEU A 86 2.24 8.14 16.11
C LEU A 86 2.14 6.79 16.84
N ARG A 87 2.59 6.72 18.08
CA ARG A 87 2.67 5.48 18.86
C ARG A 87 1.29 4.87 19.06
N ASP A 88 1.26 3.54 19.01
CA ASP A 88 0.10 2.74 19.38
C ASP A 88 0.22 2.36 20.86
N GLU A 89 -0.66 2.92 21.69
CA GLU A 89 -0.67 2.68 23.14
C GLU A 89 -1.62 1.55 23.55
N THR A 90 -2.58 1.19 22.70
CA THR A 90 -3.62 0.20 23.03
C THR A 90 -3.24 -1.20 22.57
N GLY A 91 -2.45 -1.33 21.50
CA GLY A 91 -2.23 -2.59 20.81
C GLY A 91 -3.28 -2.88 19.72
N ASP A 92 -4.36 -2.11 19.71
CA ASP A 92 -5.42 -2.17 18.71
C ASP A 92 -5.80 -0.76 18.22
N PRO A 93 -5.09 -0.24 17.21
CA PRO A 93 -5.32 1.09 16.68
C PRO A 93 -6.51 1.17 15.71
N TRP A 94 -7.09 0.04 15.31
CA TRP A 94 -8.09 -0.04 14.23
C TRP A 94 -9.39 -0.69 14.66
N ASP A 95 -9.56 -0.97 15.95
CA ASP A 95 -10.68 -1.73 16.48
C ASP A 95 -10.81 -3.10 15.79
N GLY A 96 -9.69 -3.81 15.67
CA GLY A 96 -9.58 -5.10 15.02
C GLY A 96 -10.38 -6.21 15.72
N ARG A 97 -10.68 -7.28 14.96
CA ARG A 97 -11.57 -8.37 15.40
C ARG A 97 -10.86 -9.68 15.74
N SER A 98 -9.65 -9.82 15.23
CA SER A 98 -8.81 -11.00 15.30
C SER A 98 -7.76 -10.90 16.41
N LEU A 99 -7.19 -12.04 16.81
CA LEU A 99 -6.39 -12.17 18.04
C LEU A 99 -5.08 -11.38 18.03
N GLU A 100 -4.52 -11.05 16.87
CA GLU A 100 -3.29 -10.25 16.79
C GLU A 100 -3.46 -8.88 17.46
N TRP A 101 -4.68 -8.34 17.48
CA TRP A 101 -5.00 -7.05 18.10
C TRP A 101 -5.18 -7.13 19.61
N SER A 102 -5.27 -8.33 20.19
CA SER A 102 -5.29 -8.53 21.65
C SER A 102 -3.89 -8.48 22.30
N THR A 103 -2.84 -8.43 21.50
CA THR A 103 -1.44 -8.35 21.97
C THR A 103 -0.94 -6.90 22.00
N SER A 104 0.16 -6.64 22.72
CA SER A 104 0.83 -5.33 22.69
C SER A 104 1.38 -4.98 21.29
N SER A 105 1.71 -3.71 21.07
CA SER A 105 2.38 -3.24 19.86
C SER A 105 3.73 -2.60 20.23
N PRO A 106 4.88 -3.22 19.91
CA PRO A 106 5.05 -4.52 19.26
C PRO A 106 4.70 -5.72 20.17
N PRO A 107 4.37 -6.89 19.60
CA PRO A 107 4.09 -8.09 20.38
C PRO A 107 5.36 -8.61 21.08
N PRO A 108 5.24 -9.25 22.26
CA PRO A 108 6.37 -9.89 22.91
C PRO A 108 6.84 -11.10 22.11
N SER A 109 8.08 -11.55 22.34
CA SER A 109 8.67 -12.69 21.60
C SER A 109 7.88 -13.99 21.70
N PHE A 110 7.10 -14.16 22.77
CA PHE A 110 6.24 -15.32 23.02
C PHE A 110 4.80 -15.14 22.53
N ASN A 111 4.46 -14.00 21.92
CA ASN A 111 3.11 -13.59 21.51
C ASN A 111 2.08 -13.59 22.66
N PHE A 112 1.57 -14.76 23.05
CA PHE A 112 0.54 -14.93 24.07
C PHE A 112 1.10 -15.65 25.30
N ALA A 113 0.98 -15.04 26.47
CA ALA A 113 1.40 -15.68 27.73
C ALA A 113 0.51 -16.87 28.12
N ARG A 114 -0.75 -16.89 27.66
CA ARG A 114 -1.69 -18.00 27.78
C ARG A 114 -2.40 -18.19 26.45
N LEU A 115 -2.62 -19.45 26.05
CA LEU A 115 -3.31 -19.75 24.80
C LEU A 115 -4.74 -19.20 24.84
N PRO A 116 -5.14 -18.37 23.86
CA PRO A 116 -6.50 -17.86 23.80
C PRO A 116 -7.48 -18.99 23.42
N HIS A 117 -8.67 -18.97 24.02
CA HIS A 117 -9.74 -19.87 23.64
C HIS A 117 -10.47 -19.31 22.42
N VAL A 118 -10.51 -20.06 21.32
CA VAL A 118 -11.10 -19.63 20.04
C VAL A 118 -12.45 -20.32 19.85
N ALA A 119 -13.54 -19.54 19.95
CA ALA A 119 -14.90 -20.03 19.77
C ALA A 119 -15.52 -19.68 18.39
N GLY A 120 -14.82 -18.90 17.57
CA GLY A 120 -15.28 -18.43 16.25
C GLY A 120 -14.20 -17.65 15.51
N GLU A 121 -14.54 -17.13 14.33
CA GLU A 121 -13.60 -16.38 13.47
C GLU A 121 -13.15 -15.05 14.09
N GLU A 122 -14.03 -14.40 14.86
CA GLU A 122 -13.79 -13.11 15.52
C GLU A 122 -13.50 -13.28 17.02
N ALA A 123 -12.49 -14.09 17.34
CA ALA A 123 -12.19 -14.48 18.71
C ALA A 123 -11.81 -13.31 19.63
N TYR A 124 -11.18 -12.25 19.11
CA TYR A 124 -10.90 -11.07 19.94
C TYR A 124 -12.14 -10.20 20.15
N TRP A 125 -12.99 -10.07 19.11
CA TRP A 125 -14.23 -9.29 19.18
C TRP A 125 -15.19 -9.79 20.25
N THR A 126 -15.24 -11.10 20.47
CA THR A 126 -16.11 -11.72 21.48
C THR A 126 -15.59 -11.53 22.92
N ILE A 127 -14.31 -11.16 23.08
CA ILE A 127 -13.64 -11.02 24.39
C ILE A 127 -13.50 -9.53 24.80
N LYS A 128 -13.64 -8.59 23.86
CA LYS A 128 -13.69 -7.14 24.12
C LYS A 128 -14.90 -6.76 24.98
#